data_AF-A0A2K6BIN3-F1
#
_entry.id   AF-A0A2K6BIN3-F1
#
_cell.length_a   1.000
_cell.length_b   1.000
_cell.length_c   1.000
_cell.angle_alpha   90.00
_cell.angle_beta   90.00
_cell.angle_gamma   90.00
#
_symmetry.space_group_name_H-M   'P 1'
#
loop_
_entity.id
_entity.type
_entity.pdbx_description
1 polymer ?
#
loop_
_entity_poly.entity_id
_entity_poly.type
_entity_poly.pdbx_seq_one_letter_code
_entity_poly.pdbx_strand_id
1 'polypeptide(L)'
;MEPQKITPPSKPHPPVVGKVTHHSIELYWDLEKKAKRQGPQEQWFRFSIEEEDPKMHSYGIIYTGYATKHVVEGLEPRTLYRFRLKVTSPSGECEYSPLVSVSTTREPISSEHLHRAVNVNDEDLLVRILQGGHVKVDVPNKFGFTALMVAAQKGYTRLVKILVSNGTDVNLKNGSGKDSLMLACYAGHLDVVKYLRRHGASWQARDLGGCTALHWAADGGHCSVIEWMIKDGCEVDVVDTGSGWTPLMRVSAVSGNQRVASLLIDAGANVNVKDRNGKTPLMVAVLNNHEELVQLLLDKGADASVKNEFGKGVLEMARVFDRQSVISLLEERKKKQRPKKSCVC
;
A
#
# COMPACT_ATOMS: atom_id res chain seq x y z
N MET A 1 -12.36 -78.45 22.30
CA MET A 1 -12.60 -77.03 22.62
C MET A 1 -11.41 -76.55 23.43
N GLU A 2 -10.42 -75.96 22.77
CA GLU A 2 -9.42 -75.17 23.48
C GLU A 2 -9.98 -73.76 23.67
N PRO A 3 -9.91 -73.18 24.88
CA PRO A 3 -10.29 -71.79 25.08
C PRO A 3 -9.31 -70.91 24.31
N GLN A 4 -9.83 -70.13 23.35
CA GLN A 4 -9.08 -69.03 22.76
C GLN A 4 -8.62 -68.12 23.90
N LYS A 5 -7.30 -68.12 24.15
CA LYS A 5 -6.65 -67.13 25.01
C LYS A 5 -6.93 -65.77 24.40
N ILE A 6 -7.86 -65.02 25.00
CA ILE A 6 -8.05 -63.61 24.74
C ILE A 6 -6.80 -62.93 25.29
N THR A 7 -5.82 -62.70 24.42
CA THR A 7 -4.72 -61.76 24.68
C THR A 7 -5.36 -60.44 25.12
N PRO A 8 -4.89 -59.84 26.23
CA PRO A 8 -5.43 -58.56 26.68
C PRO A 8 -5.33 -57.55 25.52
N PRO A 9 -6.34 -56.68 25.31
CA PRO A 9 -6.25 -55.65 24.30
C PRO A 9 -4.94 -54.88 24.52
N SER A 10 -4.05 -54.96 23.54
CA SER A 10 -2.84 -54.17 23.56
C SER A 10 -3.28 -52.71 23.55
N LYS A 11 -2.93 -51.96 24.60
CA LYS A 11 -3.24 -50.52 24.72
C LYS A 11 -3.09 -49.84 23.36
N PRO A 12 -4.03 -48.95 22.98
CA PRO A 12 -4.00 -48.35 21.66
C PRO A 12 -2.68 -47.61 21.44
N HIS A 13 -2.16 -47.70 20.22
CA HIS A 13 -0.98 -46.93 19.83
C HIS A 13 -1.30 -45.42 19.89
N PRO A 14 -0.30 -44.58 20.21
CA PRO A 14 -0.48 -43.13 20.14
C PRO A 14 -0.85 -42.69 18.72
N PRO A 15 -1.57 -41.57 18.55
CA PRO A 15 -1.84 -41.05 17.23
C PRO A 15 -0.53 -40.69 16.53
N VAL A 16 -0.44 -41.04 15.25
CA VAL A 16 0.69 -40.74 14.38
C VAL A 16 0.57 -39.33 13.87
N VAL A 17 1.63 -38.54 14.07
CA VAL A 17 1.73 -37.15 13.59
C VAL A 17 2.02 -37.16 12.10
N GLY A 18 1.15 -36.50 11.33
CA GLY A 18 1.35 -36.26 9.90
C GLY A 18 1.94 -34.88 9.64
N LYS A 19 1.32 -34.12 8.72
CA LYS A 19 1.79 -32.77 8.39
C LYS A 19 1.63 -31.84 9.59
N VAL A 20 2.68 -31.08 9.88
CA VAL A 20 2.72 -30.04 10.91
C VAL A 20 2.91 -28.69 10.24
N THR A 21 2.11 -27.70 10.63
CA THR A 21 2.27 -26.30 10.24
C THR A 21 2.46 -25.44 11.49
N HIS A 22 2.47 -24.11 11.32
CA HIS A 22 2.56 -23.17 12.43
C HIS A 22 1.22 -23.00 13.16
N HIS A 23 0.11 -23.45 12.57
CA HIS A 23 -1.23 -23.33 13.16
C HIS A 23 -2.04 -24.63 13.14
N SER A 24 -1.44 -25.75 12.70
CA SER A 24 -2.14 -27.03 12.62
C SER A 24 -1.24 -28.24 12.72
N ILE A 25 -1.80 -29.34 13.24
CA ILE A 25 -1.17 -30.65 13.34
C ILE A 25 -2.16 -31.71 12.84
N GLU A 26 -1.76 -32.48 11.84
CA GLU A 26 -2.53 -33.65 11.41
C GLU A 26 -2.20 -34.86 12.30
N LEU A 27 -3.24 -35.56 12.76
CA LEU A 27 -3.14 -36.78 13.57
C LEU A 27 -3.89 -37.92 12.89
N TYR A 28 -3.28 -39.10 12.88
CA TYR A 28 -3.82 -40.33 12.29
C TYR A 28 -3.79 -41.47 13.29
N TRP A 29 -4.75 -42.40 13.23
CA TRP A 29 -4.77 -43.60 14.06
C TRP A 29 -5.43 -44.77 13.33
N ASP A 30 -5.39 -45.97 13.92
CA ASP A 30 -5.94 -47.21 13.32
C ASP A 30 -5.39 -47.50 11.90
N LEU A 31 -4.08 -47.28 11.70
CA LEU A 31 -3.41 -47.40 10.41
C LEU A 31 -3.39 -48.84 9.85
N GLU A 32 -3.55 -49.84 10.73
CA GLU A 32 -3.58 -51.26 10.37
C GLU A 32 -4.97 -51.74 9.92
N LYS A 33 -5.98 -50.84 9.87
CA LYS A 33 -7.38 -51.16 9.52
C LYS A 33 -7.95 -52.35 10.31
N LYS A 34 -7.54 -52.50 11.57
CA LYS A 34 -7.95 -53.64 12.40
C LYS A 34 -9.44 -53.58 12.76
N ALA A 35 -10.04 -52.39 12.76
CA ALA A 35 -11.47 -52.22 12.94
C ALA A 35 -12.23 -52.54 11.64
N LYS A 36 -12.68 -53.80 11.48
CA LYS A 36 -13.66 -54.16 10.44
C LYS A 36 -15.00 -53.45 10.74
N ARG A 37 -15.28 -52.35 10.03
CA ARG A 37 -16.53 -51.58 10.14
C ARG A 37 -17.65 -52.32 9.39
N GLN A 38 -18.35 -53.21 10.08
CA GLN A 38 -19.52 -53.91 9.56
C GLN A 38 -20.70 -53.68 10.50
N GLY A 39 -21.89 -53.48 9.95
CA GLY A 39 -23.10 -53.20 10.75
C GLY A 39 -23.27 -51.72 11.15
N PRO A 40 -24.30 -51.42 11.96
CA PRO A 40 -24.69 -50.06 12.34
C PRO A 40 -23.67 -49.39 13.29
N GLN A 41 -23.65 -48.06 13.34
CA GLN A 41 -22.56 -47.26 13.94
C GLN A 41 -22.38 -47.48 15.46
N GLU A 42 -23.44 -47.91 16.15
CA GLU A 42 -23.43 -48.20 17.58
C GLU A 42 -22.54 -49.40 17.93
N GLN A 43 -22.15 -50.19 16.93
CA GLN A 43 -21.26 -51.34 17.07
C GLN A 43 -19.79 -50.99 16.77
N TRP A 44 -19.48 -49.73 16.48
CA TRP A 44 -18.14 -49.31 16.09
C TRP A 44 -17.37 -48.73 17.28
N PHE A 45 -16.04 -48.88 17.24
CA PHE A 45 -15.17 -48.16 18.17
C PHE A 45 -15.25 -46.66 17.90
N ARG A 46 -15.44 -45.89 18.97
CA ARG A 46 -15.41 -44.44 18.94
C ARG A 46 -14.04 -43.94 19.40
N PHE A 47 -13.53 -42.95 18.70
CA PHE A 47 -12.22 -42.35 18.98
C PHE A 47 -12.41 -40.94 19.52
N SER A 48 -11.62 -40.59 20.53
CA SER A 48 -11.48 -39.23 21.02
C SER A 48 -10.01 -38.84 21.07
N ILE A 49 -9.70 -37.60 20.69
CA ILE A 49 -8.36 -37.03 20.89
C ILE A 49 -8.42 -36.10 22.09
N GLU A 50 -7.49 -36.28 23.00
CA GLU A 50 -7.32 -35.43 24.18
C GLU A 50 -6.00 -34.67 24.08
N GLU A 51 -6.08 -33.36 24.26
CA GLU A 51 -4.94 -32.45 24.37
C GLU A 51 -4.62 -32.19 25.85
N GLU A 52 -3.33 -32.24 26.20
CA GLU A 52 -2.86 -31.87 27.54
C GLU A 52 -2.83 -30.35 27.69
N ASP A 53 -3.48 -29.83 28.74
CA ASP A 53 -3.27 -28.47 29.23
C ASP A 53 -2.01 -28.45 30.12
N PRO A 54 -0.90 -27.85 29.67
CA PRO A 54 0.35 -27.85 30.43
C PRO A 54 0.28 -27.02 31.72
N LYS A 55 -0.67 -26.09 31.84
CA LYS A 55 -0.84 -25.27 33.05
C LYS A 55 -1.65 -26.02 34.09
N MET A 56 -2.74 -26.65 33.67
CA MET A 56 -3.67 -27.34 34.58
C MET A 56 -3.34 -28.83 34.78
N HIS A 57 -2.38 -29.38 34.03
CA HIS A 57 -2.08 -30.82 34.00
C HIS A 57 -3.34 -31.67 33.77
N SER A 58 -4.29 -31.13 33.01
CA SER A 58 -5.59 -31.73 32.70
C SER A 58 -5.66 -32.07 31.21
N TYR A 59 -6.69 -32.83 30.82
CA TYR A 59 -6.87 -33.27 29.43
C TYR A 59 -8.22 -32.77 28.91
N GLY A 60 -8.18 -32.00 27.83
CA GLY A 60 -9.36 -31.51 27.11
C GLY A 60 -9.65 -32.38 25.88
N ILE A 61 -10.90 -32.78 25.69
CA ILE A 61 -11.31 -33.50 24.46
C ILE A 61 -11.44 -32.50 23.32
N ILE A 62 -10.63 -32.65 22.27
CA ILE A 62 -10.63 -31.78 21.09
C ILE A 62 -11.30 -32.42 19.87
N TYR A 63 -11.48 -33.74 19.89
CA TYR A 63 -12.19 -34.48 18.86
C TYR A 63 -12.92 -35.67 19.48
N THR A 64 -14.11 -36.00 18.97
CA THR A 64 -14.78 -37.28 19.23
C THR A 64 -15.56 -37.71 17.99
N GLY A 65 -15.39 -38.95 17.56
CA GLY A 65 -16.09 -39.50 16.42
C GLY A 65 -15.52 -40.83 15.93
N TYR A 66 -15.78 -41.16 14.68
CA TYR A 66 -15.41 -42.45 14.07
C TYR A 66 -14.35 -42.31 12.96
N ALA A 67 -13.84 -41.10 12.71
CA ALA A 67 -12.76 -40.89 11.76
C ALA A 67 -11.46 -41.49 12.31
N THR A 68 -10.53 -41.80 11.41
CA THR A 68 -9.16 -42.23 11.72
C THR A 68 -8.12 -41.15 11.49
N LYS A 69 -8.59 -39.94 11.18
CA LYS A 69 -7.79 -38.73 10.95
C LYS A 69 -8.51 -37.55 11.61
N HIS A 70 -7.74 -36.67 12.22
CA HIS A 70 -8.20 -35.35 12.63
C HIS A 70 -7.09 -34.32 12.43
N VAL A 71 -7.47 -33.10 12.04
CA VAL A 71 -6.54 -31.98 11.93
C VAL A 71 -6.87 -31.02 13.06
N VAL A 72 -5.92 -30.87 13.99
CA VAL A 72 -6.02 -29.88 15.06
C VAL A 72 -5.65 -28.54 14.44
N GLU A 73 -6.55 -27.57 14.48
CA GLU A 73 -6.36 -26.22 13.92
C GLU A 73 -6.35 -25.16 15.03
N GLY A 74 -5.89 -23.94 14.72
CA GLY A 74 -5.86 -22.83 15.68
C GLY A 74 -4.72 -22.90 16.70
N LEU A 75 -3.69 -23.70 16.42
CA LEU A 75 -2.53 -23.85 17.30
C LEU A 75 -1.60 -22.62 17.24
N GLU A 76 -0.85 -22.40 18.32
CA GLU A 76 0.17 -21.33 18.40
C GLU A 76 1.49 -21.78 17.74
N PRO A 77 2.19 -20.91 16.97
CA PRO A 77 3.50 -21.23 16.39
C PRO A 77 4.59 -21.45 17.45
N ARG A 78 5.53 -22.37 17.18
CA ARG A 78 6.64 -22.75 18.10
C ARG A 78 6.18 -23.26 19.46
N THR A 79 4.98 -23.80 19.55
CA THR A 79 4.42 -24.33 20.80
C THR A 79 4.44 -25.85 20.78
N LEU A 80 4.83 -26.45 21.90
CA LEU A 80 4.80 -27.91 22.10
C LEU A 80 3.40 -28.33 22.55
N TYR A 81 2.80 -29.24 21.80
CA TYR A 81 1.52 -29.86 22.14
C TYR A 81 1.70 -31.34 22.45
N ARG A 82 0.89 -31.86 23.38
CA ARG A 82 0.84 -33.28 23.69
C ARG A 82 -0.57 -33.82 23.53
N PHE A 83 -0.69 -34.91 22.79
CA PHE A 83 -1.97 -35.55 22.50
C PHE A 83 -1.97 -37.00 22.93
N ARG A 84 -3.13 -37.52 23.30
CA ARG A 84 -3.37 -38.96 23.44
C ARG A 84 -4.67 -39.37 22.75
N LEU A 85 -4.70 -40.61 22.28
CA LEU A 85 -5.88 -41.23 21.72
C LEU A 85 -6.63 -41.96 22.83
N LYS A 86 -7.93 -41.71 22.91
CA LYS A 86 -8.87 -42.51 23.70
C LYS A 86 -9.72 -43.33 22.73
N VAL A 87 -9.77 -44.64 22.96
CA VAL A 87 -10.61 -45.58 22.21
C VAL A 87 -11.72 -46.06 23.12
N THR A 88 -12.96 -45.84 22.74
CA THR A 88 -14.16 -46.32 23.45
C THR A 88 -14.78 -47.47 22.66
N SER A 89 -14.88 -48.64 23.28
CA SER A 89 -15.56 -49.80 22.71
C SER A 89 -17.09 -49.62 22.68
N PRO A 90 -17.82 -50.43 21.91
CA PRO A 90 -19.29 -50.45 21.95
C PRO A 90 -19.87 -50.80 23.32
N SER A 91 -19.13 -51.55 24.15
CA SER A 91 -19.51 -51.86 25.54
C SER A 91 -19.28 -50.71 26.51
N GLY A 92 -18.69 -49.60 26.07
CA GLY A 92 -18.40 -48.42 26.88
C GLY A 92 -17.03 -48.43 27.58
N GLU A 93 -16.25 -49.50 27.41
CA GLU A 93 -14.89 -49.58 27.95
C GLU A 93 -13.98 -48.58 27.22
N CYS A 94 -13.12 -47.88 27.97
CA CYS A 94 -12.26 -46.83 27.44
C CYS A 94 -10.80 -47.15 27.71
N GLU A 95 -9.97 -47.13 26.66
CA GLU A 95 -8.53 -47.25 26.76
C GLU A 95 -7.81 -46.02 26.22
N TYR A 96 -6.67 -45.70 26.83
CA TYR A 96 -5.85 -44.54 26.46
C TYR A 96 -4.50 -44.98 25.92
N SER A 97 -4.06 -44.32 24.86
CA SER A 97 -2.71 -44.46 24.35
C SER A 97 -1.70 -43.71 25.23
N PRO A 98 -0.40 -44.01 25.09
CA PRO A 98 0.66 -43.08 25.50
C PRO A 98 0.50 -41.70 24.83
N LEU A 99 1.20 -40.70 25.36
CA LEU A 99 1.25 -39.36 24.78
C LEU A 99 2.13 -39.35 23.52
N VAL A 100 1.72 -38.57 22.53
CA VAL A 100 2.59 -38.09 21.46
C VAL A 100 2.88 -36.61 21.70
N SER A 101 4.15 -36.22 21.54
CA SER A 101 4.59 -34.83 21.68
C SER A 101 5.00 -34.30 20.32
N VAL A 102 4.53 -33.11 19.96
CA VAL A 102 4.79 -32.49 18.65
C VAL A 102 4.77 -30.98 18.80
N SER A 103 5.73 -30.29 18.16
CA SER A 103 5.79 -28.84 18.15
C SER A 103 5.38 -28.28 16.80
N THR A 104 4.54 -27.23 16.81
CA THR A 104 4.21 -26.47 15.60
C THR A 104 5.45 -25.80 15.02
N THR A 105 5.45 -25.58 13.71
CA THR A 105 6.57 -24.90 13.03
C THR A 105 6.60 -23.40 13.33
N ARG A 106 7.71 -22.72 13.00
CA ARG A 106 7.71 -21.24 12.97
C ARG A 106 6.73 -20.73 11.91
N GLU A 107 6.06 -19.62 12.20
CA GLU A 107 5.31 -18.88 11.20
C GLU A 107 6.24 -18.45 10.04
N PRO A 108 5.88 -18.76 8.78
CA PRO A 108 6.65 -18.34 7.62
C PRO A 108 6.70 -16.82 7.53
N ILE A 109 7.88 -16.28 7.23
CA ILE A 109 8.01 -14.85 6.97
C ILE A 109 7.25 -14.54 5.67
N SER A 110 6.24 -13.68 5.78
CA SER A 110 5.36 -13.29 4.68
C SER A 110 5.64 -11.86 4.20
N SER A 111 5.04 -11.48 3.06
CA SER A 111 5.06 -10.08 2.60
C SER A 111 4.41 -9.12 3.59
N GLU A 112 3.47 -9.56 4.43
CA GLU A 112 2.89 -8.73 5.49
C GLU A 112 3.93 -8.32 6.53
N HIS A 113 4.88 -9.22 6.86
CA HIS A 113 5.99 -8.91 7.75
C HIS A 113 6.92 -7.86 7.13
N LEU A 114 7.17 -7.93 5.81
CA LEU A 114 7.95 -6.94 5.07
C LEU A 114 7.29 -5.55 5.16
N HIS A 115 5.98 -5.48 4.87
CA HIS A 115 5.21 -4.24 4.96
C HIS A 115 5.18 -3.68 6.38
N ARG A 116 5.05 -4.54 7.40
CA ARG A 116 5.10 -4.13 8.81
C ARG A 116 6.44 -3.49 9.15
N ALA A 117 7.55 -4.13 8.79
CA ALA A 117 8.90 -3.62 9.03
C ALA A 117 9.08 -2.21 8.42
N VAL A 118 8.65 -2.03 7.17
CA VAL A 118 8.73 -0.72 6.51
C VAL A 118 7.81 0.31 7.17
N ASN A 119 6.59 -0.07 7.54
CA ASN A 119 5.63 0.85 8.14
C ASN A 119 6.11 1.47 9.45
N VAL A 120 6.85 0.71 10.27
CA VAL A 120 7.41 1.16 11.55
C VAL A 120 8.87 1.61 11.46
N ASN A 121 9.42 1.68 10.24
CA ASN A 121 10.82 2.03 9.98
C ASN A 121 11.86 1.11 10.66
N ASP A 122 11.58 -0.18 10.76
CA ASP A 122 12.48 -1.17 11.39
C ASP A 122 13.45 -1.75 10.34
N GLU A 123 14.66 -1.18 10.31
CA GLU A 123 15.73 -1.58 9.39
C GLU A 123 16.22 -3.01 9.64
N ASP A 124 16.38 -3.40 10.91
CA ASP A 124 16.94 -4.69 11.31
C ASP A 124 15.97 -5.83 10.99
N LEU A 125 14.67 -5.60 11.23
CA LEU A 125 13.64 -6.55 10.81
C LEU A 125 13.58 -6.64 9.28
N LEU A 126 13.64 -5.52 8.56
CA LEU A 126 13.65 -5.53 7.10
C LEU A 126 14.82 -6.36 6.56
N VAL A 127 16.04 -6.13 7.05
CA VAL A 127 17.23 -6.87 6.62
C VAL A 127 17.10 -8.36 6.93
N ARG A 128 16.64 -8.73 8.13
CA ARG A 128 16.42 -10.15 8.49
C ARG A 128 15.39 -10.83 7.60
N ILE A 129 14.31 -10.12 7.23
CA ILE A 129 13.27 -10.64 6.32
C ILE A 129 13.86 -10.89 4.93
N LEU A 130 14.63 -9.93 4.40
CA LEU A 130 15.20 -10.01 3.05
C LEU A 130 16.30 -11.08 2.94
N GLN A 131 17.18 -11.20 3.96
CA GLN A 131 18.19 -12.25 4.05
C GLN A 131 17.57 -13.66 4.08
N GLY A 132 16.33 -13.77 4.54
CA GLY A 132 15.59 -15.02 4.50
C GLY A 132 15.36 -15.54 3.08
N GLY A 133 15.38 -14.69 2.04
CA GLY A 133 15.32 -15.09 0.62
C GLY A 133 13.97 -15.61 0.10
N HIS A 134 12.96 -15.79 0.96
CA HIS A 134 11.66 -16.34 0.58
C HIS A 134 10.60 -15.28 0.26
N VAL A 135 10.84 -14.00 0.60
CA VAL A 135 9.86 -12.93 0.46
C VAL A 135 10.10 -12.15 -0.83
N LYS A 136 9.10 -12.11 -1.69
CA LYS A 136 9.09 -11.23 -2.87
C LYS A 136 8.94 -9.77 -2.43
N VAL A 137 9.89 -8.91 -2.83
CA VAL A 137 9.99 -7.51 -2.41
C VAL A 137 8.91 -6.60 -3.01
N ASP A 138 8.39 -6.99 -4.17
CA ASP A 138 7.46 -6.17 -4.98
C ASP A 138 5.99 -6.55 -4.80
N VAL A 139 5.68 -7.29 -3.74
CA VAL A 139 4.29 -7.67 -3.44
C VAL A 139 3.55 -6.47 -2.86
N PRO A 140 2.46 -6.01 -3.49
CA PRO A 140 1.66 -4.92 -2.94
C PRO A 140 0.93 -5.34 -1.67
N ASN A 141 0.73 -4.41 -0.75
CA ASN A 141 -0.15 -4.58 0.40
C ASN A 141 -1.63 -4.50 -0.02
N LYS A 142 -2.54 -4.59 0.96
CA LYS A 142 -4.00 -4.51 0.74
C LYS A 142 -4.47 -3.20 0.10
N PHE A 143 -3.66 -2.15 0.15
CA PHE A 143 -3.93 -0.85 -0.47
C PHE A 143 -3.27 -0.69 -1.84
N GLY A 144 -2.60 -1.73 -2.35
CA GLY A 144 -1.93 -1.71 -3.65
C GLY A 144 -0.52 -1.10 -3.64
N PHE A 145 0.06 -0.80 -2.47
CA PHE A 145 1.40 -0.20 -2.37
C PHE A 145 2.47 -1.26 -2.15
N THR A 146 3.59 -1.18 -2.87
CA THR A 146 4.79 -1.99 -2.58
C THR A 146 5.54 -1.44 -1.37
N ALA A 147 6.45 -2.23 -0.80
CA ALA A 147 7.29 -1.81 0.31
C ALA A 147 8.10 -0.53 -0.05
N LEU A 148 8.62 -0.45 -1.28
CA LEU A 148 9.36 0.73 -1.73
C LEU A 148 8.47 1.96 -1.83
N MET A 149 7.22 1.83 -2.30
CA MET A 149 6.30 2.96 -2.37
C MET A 149 6.02 3.56 -0.99
N VAL A 150 5.80 2.71 0.02
CA VAL A 150 5.58 3.16 1.41
C VAL A 150 6.83 3.84 1.97
N ALA A 151 8.00 3.22 1.80
CA ALA A 151 9.27 3.79 2.26
C ALA A 151 9.56 5.14 1.59
N ALA A 152 9.26 5.24 0.29
CA ALA A 152 9.47 6.45 -0.50
C ALA A 152 8.52 7.59 -0.08
N GLN A 153 7.23 7.28 0.15
CA GLN A 153 6.24 8.24 0.62
C GLN A 153 6.53 8.74 2.04
N LYS A 154 7.12 7.90 2.90
CA LYS A 154 7.48 8.26 4.28
C LYS A 154 8.88 8.87 4.42
N GLY A 155 9.67 8.90 3.35
CA GLY A 155 11.01 9.48 3.37
C GLY A 155 12.06 8.63 4.07
N TYR A 156 11.82 7.32 4.20
CA TYR A 156 12.73 6.38 4.86
C TYR A 156 13.89 6.02 3.91
N THR A 157 14.80 6.98 3.70
CA THR A 157 15.93 6.88 2.75
C THR A 157 16.76 5.62 2.93
N ARG A 158 16.95 5.16 4.17
CA ARG A 158 17.72 3.95 4.45
C ARG A 158 16.97 2.68 4.03
N LEU A 159 15.68 2.59 4.30
CA LEU A 159 14.85 1.48 3.81
C LEU A 159 14.73 1.47 2.29
N VAL A 160 14.58 2.64 1.65
CA VAL A 160 14.61 2.78 0.19
C VAL A 160 15.89 2.17 -0.39
N LYS A 161 17.06 2.51 0.18
CA LYS A 161 18.35 1.94 -0.23
C LYS A 161 18.39 0.42 -0.08
N ILE A 162 17.93 -0.11 1.05
CA ILE A 162 17.89 -1.55 1.31
C ILE A 162 16.99 -2.27 0.29
N LEU A 163 15.77 -1.77 0.06
CA LEU A 163 14.81 -2.38 -0.86
C LEU A 163 15.31 -2.40 -2.30
N VAL A 164 15.82 -1.27 -2.80
CA VAL A 164 16.39 -1.18 -4.15
C VAL A 164 17.60 -2.09 -4.31
N SER A 165 18.46 -2.21 -3.28
CA SER A 165 19.61 -3.12 -3.31
C SER A 165 19.21 -4.61 -3.29
N ASN A 166 17.97 -4.92 -2.92
CA ASN A 166 17.40 -6.26 -2.91
C ASN A 166 16.46 -6.52 -4.11
N GLY A 167 16.63 -5.76 -5.19
CA GLY A 167 16.03 -6.06 -6.48
C GLY A 167 14.58 -5.60 -6.67
N THR A 168 14.11 -4.63 -5.89
CA THR A 168 12.82 -3.99 -6.20
C THR A 168 12.88 -3.27 -7.54
N ASP A 169 11.83 -3.45 -8.35
CA ASP A 169 11.58 -2.60 -9.51
C ASP A 169 11.08 -1.20 -9.07
N VAL A 170 11.92 -0.19 -9.28
CA VAL A 170 11.66 1.22 -8.93
C VAL A 170 10.52 1.85 -9.72
N ASN A 171 10.13 1.26 -10.85
CA ASN A 171 9.12 1.78 -11.78
C ASN A 171 7.76 1.09 -11.65
N LEU A 172 7.61 0.18 -10.68
CA LEU A 172 6.30 -0.43 -10.41
C LEU A 172 5.27 0.62 -10.02
N LYS A 173 4.03 0.36 -10.45
CA LYS A 173 2.89 1.25 -10.25
C LYS A 173 1.82 0.57 -9.40
N ASN A 174 1.22 1.35 -8.50
CA ASN A 174 0.06 0.90 -7.73
C ASN A 174 -1.23 0.91 -8.58
N GLY A 175 -2.36 0.54 -7.98
CA GLY A 175 -3.67 0.51 -8.66
C GLY A 175 -4.14 1.86 -9.21
N SER A 176 -3.54 2.99 -8.80
CA SER A 176 -3.81 4.33 -9.35
C SER A 176 -2.80 4.76 -10.42
N GLY A 177 -1.86 3.89 -10.79
CA GLY A 177 -0.79 4.19 -11.75
C GLY A 177 0.42 4.93 -11.16
N LYS A 178 0.46 5.18 -9.84
CA LYS A 178 1.55 5.92 -9.20
C LYS A 178 2.73 5.01 -8.88
N ASP A 179 3.93 5.47 -9.14
CA ASP A 179 5.18 4.83 -8.74
C ASP A 179 5.77 5.45 -7.46
N SER A 180 6.87 4.89 -6.97
CA SER A 180 7.57 5.39 -5.77
C SER A 180 8.12 6.81 -5.93
N LEU A 181 8.50 7.22 -7.15
CA LEU A 181 9.04 8.55 -7.41
C LEU A 181 7.96 9.62 -7.26
N MET A 182 6.77 9.39 -7.83
CA MET A 182 5.62 10.29 -7.67
C MET A 182 5.25 10.50 -6.20
N LEU A 183 5.24 9.41 -5.41
CA LEU A 183 4.92 9.48 -3.98
C LEU A 183 5.98 10.23 -3.18
N ALA A 184 7.26 10.02 -3.47
CA ALA A 184 8.36 10.77 -2.84
C ALA A 184 8.35 12.26 -3.22
N CYS A 185 8.01 12.57 -4.46
CA CYS A 185 7.86 13.95 -4.95
C CYS A 185 6.70 14.67 -4.25
N TYR A 186 5.54 14.01 -4.14
CA TYR A 186 4.39 14.55 -3.40
C TYR A 186 4.71 14.82 -1.93
N ALA A 187 5.46 13.92 -1.28
CA ALA A 187 5.80 14.03 0.14
C ALA A 187 7.06 14.88 0.43
N GLY A 188 7.76 15.36 -0.60
CA GLY A 188 8.87 16.30 -0.43
C GLY A 188 10.22 15.68 -0.04
N HIS A 189 10.39 14.37 -0.23
CA HIS A 189 11.57 13.65 0.23
C HIS A 189 12.70 13.68 -0.81
N LEU A 190 13.40 14.82 -0.90
CA LEU A 190 14.43 15.09 -1.91
C LEU A 190 15.51 14.01 -2.01
N ASP A 191 15.99 13.47 -0.89
CA ASP A 191 17.04 12.44 -0.90
C ASP A 191 16.54 11.11 -1.51
N VAL A 192 15.28 10.76 -1.25
CA VAL A 192 14.63 9.61 -1.87
C VAL A 192 14.45 9.87 -3.37
N VAL A 193 13.96 11.05 -3.76
CA VAL A 193 13.77 11.45 -5.17
C VAL A 193 15.09 11.31 -5.95
N LYS A 194 16.17 11.90 -5.43
CA LYS A 194 17.53 11.78 -5.99
C LYS A 194 17.98 10.34 -6.12
N TYR A 195 17.73 9.53 -5.08
CA TYR A 195 18.15 8.13 -5.06
C TYR A 195 17.38 7.31 -6.11
N LEU A 196 16.06 7.41 -6.16
CA LEU A 196 15.22 6.69 -7.13
C LEU A 196 15.58 7.07 -8.57
N ARG A 197 15.82 8.37 -8.84
CA ARG A 197 16.25 8.84 -10.16
C ARG A 197 17.56 8.23 -10.63
N ARG A 198 18.56 8.13 -9.75
CA ARG A 198 19.84 7.46 -10.05
C ARG A 198 19.68 5.96 -10.32
N HIS A 199 18.59 5.34 -9.88
CA HIS A 199 18.31 3.92 -10.05
C HIS A 199 17.25 3.64 -11.12
N GLY A 200 17.04 4.60 -12.04
CA GLY A 200 16.23 4.36 -13.25
C GLY A 200 14.76 4.75 -13.17
N ALA A 201 14.32 5.44 -12.10
CA ALA A 201 12.99 6.06 -12.09
C ALA A 201 12.89 7.17 -13.15
N SER A 202 11.76 7.28 -13.86
CA SER A 202 11.60 8.20 -15.01
C SER A 202 10.73 9.41 -14.70
N TRP A 203 11.10 10.60 -15.21
CA TRP A 203 10.24 11.79 -15.16
C TRP A 203 9.01 11.69 -16.07
N GLN A 204 9.07 10.82 -17.08
CA GLN A 204 8.01 10.60 -18.07
C GLN A 204 6.95 9.59 -17.59
N ALA A 205 7.17 8.95 -16.44
CA ALA A 205 6.17 8.07 -15.86
C ALA A 205 4.86 8.85 -15.59
N ARG A 206 3.74 8.21 -15.94
CA ARG A 206 2.40 8.77 -15.80
C ARG A 206 1.48 7.84 -15.02
N ASP A 207 0.70 8.42 -14.12
CA ASP A 207 -0.38 7.70 -13.44
C ASP A 207 -1.62 7.56 -14.34
N LEU A 208 -2.71 6.98 -13.82
CA LEU A 208 -3.93 6.78 -14.62
C LEU A 208 -4.61 8.09 -15.04
N GLY A 209 -4.37 9.21 -14.34
CA GLY A 209 -4.82 10.54 -14.76
C GLY A 209 -3.89 11.21 -15.77
N GLY A 210 -2.79 10.54 -16.12
CA GLY A 210 -1.72 11.10 -16.95
C GLY A 210 -0.79 12.04 -16.17
N CYS A 211 -0.88 12.12 -14.84
CA CYS A 211 -0.04 13.01 -14.05
C CYS A 211 1.38 12.46 -13.92
N THR A 212 2.38 13.33 -14.04
CA THR A 212 3.80 13.00 -13.84
C THR A 212 4.26 13.34 -12.43
N ALA A 213 5.50 12.97 -12.07
CA ALA A 213 6.08 13.32 -10.78
C ALA A 213 6.08 14.85 -10.50
N LEU A 214 6.20 15.70 -11.53
CA LEU A 214 6.20 17.16 -11.34
C LEU A 214 4.83 17.69 -10.95
N HIS A 215 3.75 17.10 -11.47
CA HIS A 215 2.39 17.42 -11.02
C HIS A 215 2.23 17.12 -9.53
N TRP A 216 2.72 15.95 -9.11
CA TRP A 216 2.66 15.51 -7.72
C TRP A 216 3.55 16.37 -6.79
N ALA A 217 4.74 16.76 -7.23
CA ALA A 217 5.60 17.69 -6.48
C ALA A 217 4.94 19.09 -6.33
N ALA A 218 4.25 19.57 -7.37
CA ALA A 218 3.55 20.84 -7.35
C ALA A 218 2.38 20.85 -6.35
N ASP A 219 1.61 19.74 -6.27
CA ASP A 219 0.57 19.55 -5.25
C ASP A 219 1.15 19.51 -3.83
N GLY A 220 2.29 18.85 -3.64
CA GLY A 220 2.98 18.77 -2.35
C GLY A 220 3.60 20.11 -1.90
N GLY A 221 3.84 21.04 -2.83
CA GLY A 221 4.35 22.37 -2.52
C GLY A 221 5.85 22.43 -2.19
N HIS A 222 6.59 21.34 -2.42
CA HIS A 222 7.98 21.21 -1.96
C HIS A 222 8.99 21.80 -2.95
N CYS A 223 9.29 23.08 -2.77
CA CYS A 223 10.17 23.87 -3.65
C CYS A 223 11.54 23.21 -3.90
N SER A 224 12.19 22.66 -2.87
CA SER A 224 13.51 22.03 -3.00
C SER A 224 13.51 20.78 -3.89
N VAL A 225 12.40 20.04 -3.93
CA VAL A 225 12.20 18.92 -4.86
C VAL A 225 12.05 19.45 -6.28
N ILE A 226 11.18 20.44 -6.48
CA ILE A 226 10.89 21.01 -7.81
C ILE A 226 12.14 21.65 -8.42
N GLU A 227 12.88 22.46 -7.66
CA GLU A 227 14.16 23.05 -8.09
C GLU A 227 15.14 21.98 -8.57
N TRP A 228 15.24 20.87 -7.83
CA TRP A 228 16.13 19.78 -8.21
C TRP A 228 15.63 19.02 -9.44
N MET A 229 14.32 18.77 -9.55
CA MET A 229 13.72 18.14 -10.74
C MET A 229 14.00 18.92 -12.02
N ILE A 230 13.82 20.25 -11.97
CA ILE A 230 14.11 21.14 -13.10
C ILE A 230 15.59 21.08 -13.47
N LYS A 231 16.48 21.14 -12.47
CA LYS A 231 17.93 21.01 -12.68
C LYS A 231 18.33 19.66 -13.29
N ASP A 232 17.59 18.59 -12.97
CA ASP A 232 17.77 17.25 -13.51
C ASP A 232 17.08 17.04 -14.88
N GLY A 233 16.60 18.12 -15.53
CA GLY A 233 16.03 18.08 -16.87
C GLY A 233 14.58 17.59 -16.93
N CYS A 234 13.82 17.70 -15.84
CA CYS A 234 12.39 17.44 -15.86
C CYS A 234 11.66 18.48 -16.72
N GLU A 235 10.82 18.02 -17.65
CA GLU A 235 9.99 18.88 -18.48
C GLU A 235 8.92 19.58 -17.62
N VAL A 236 8.78 20.89 -17.79
CA VAL A 236 7.97 21.76 -16.91
C VAL A 236 6.51 21.86 -17.36
N ASP A 237 6.27 21.92 -18.67
CA ASP A 237 4.95 22.13 -19.28
C ASP A 237 4.26 20.81 -19.71
N VAL A 238 4.57 19.72 -19.02
CA VAL A 238 3.87 18.45 -19.22
C VAL A 238 2.40 18.59 -18.89
N VAL A 239 1.52 18.14 -19.78
CA VAL A 239 0.07 18.13 -19.55
C VAL A 239 -0.42 16.76 -19.07
N ASP A 240 -1.34 16.73 -18.12
CA ASP A 240 -2.05 15.49 -17.77
C ASP A 240 -3.04 15.05 -18.86
N THR A 241 -3.57 13.82 -18.75
CA THR A 241 -4.49 13.23 -19.75
C THR A 241 -5.96 13.46 -19.43
N GLY A 242 -6.32 13.86 -18.21
CA GLY A 242 -7.71 14.06 -17.80
C GLY A 242 -8.22 15.46 -18.15
N SER A 243 -7.55 16.48 -17.63
CA SER A 243 -7.93 17.89 -17.73
C SER A 243 -7.07 18.65 -18.74
N GLY A 244 -5.90 18.10 -19.10
CA GLY A 244 -4.89 18.84 -19.86
C GLY A 244 -4.22 19.92 -19.02
N TRP A 245 -4.11 19.71 -17.70
CA TRP A 245 -3.45 20.67 -16.82
C TRP A 245 -1.95 20.46 -16.80
N THR A 246 -1.21 21.56 -16.76
CA THR A 246 0.21 21.59 -16.44
C THR A 246 0.43 21.65 -14.92
N PRO A 247 1.65 21.41 -14.41
CA PRO A 247 1.99 21.68 -13.00
C PRO A 247 1.62 23.10 -12.55
N LEU A 248 1.76 24.12 -13.40
CA LEU A 248 1.35 25.49 -13.07
C LEU A 248 -0.18 25.60 -12.90
N MET A 249 -0.97 24.93 -13.74
CA MET A 249 -2.43 24.87 -13.59
C MET A 249 -2.85 24.15 -12.31
N ARG A 250 -2.12 23.10 -11.91
CA ARG A 250 -2.33 22.39 -10.63
C ARG A 250 -2.14 23.32 -9.44
N VAL A 251 -1.06 24.10 -9.43
CA VAL A 251 -0.83 25.12 -8.39
C VAL A 251 -1.98 26.13 -8.35
N SER A 252 -2.43 26.62 -9.51
CA SER A 252 -3.58 27.52 -9.61
C SER A 252 -4.91 26.91 -9.15
N ALA A 253 -5.06 25.59 -9.23
CA ALA A 253 -6.29 24.90 -8.87
C ALA A 253 -6.35 24.49 -7.39
N VAL A 254 -5.21 24.12 -6.82
CA VAL A 254 -5.16 23.40 -5.53
C VAL A 254 -4.62 24.26 -4.40
N SER A 255 -3.47 24.91 -4.59
CA SER A 255 -2.70 25.46 -3.47
C SER A 255 -2.51 26.97 -3.51
N GLY A 256 -2.51 27.60 -4.69
CA GLY A 256 -2.18 29.01 -4.83
C GLY A 256 -0.73 29.37 -4.48
N ASN A 257 0.16 28.38 -4.31
CA ASN A 257 1.50 28.60 -3.79
C ASN A 257 2.39 29.40 -4.75
N GLN A 258 2.56 30.70 -4.47
CA GLN A 258 3.36 31.62 -5.28
C GLN A 258 4.81 31.20 -5.47
N ARG A 259 5.43 30.54 -4.48
CA ARG A 259 6.84 30.13 -4.57
C ARG A 259 7.01 29.02 -5.60
N VAL A 260 6.12 28.02 -5.56
CA VAL A 260 6.11 26.95 -6.56
C VAL A 260 5.78 27.50 -7.94
N ALA A 261 4.76 28.37 -8.05
CA ALA A 261 4.42 29.00 -9.31
C ALA A 261 5.61 29.79 -9.89
N SER A 262 6.31 30.58 -9.06
CA SER A 262 7.50 31.33 -9.49
C SER A 262 8.59 30.40 -10.01
N LEU A 263 8.89 29.31 -9.30
CA LEU A 263 9.88 28.32 -9.75
C LEU A 263 9.53 27.71 -11.11
N LEU A 264 8.27 27.34 -11.32
CA LEU A 264 7.81 26.77 -12.59
C LEU A 264 7.91 27.81 -13.72
N ILE A 265 7.46 29.04 -13.48
CA ILE A 265 7.49 30.12 -14.47
C ILE A 265 8.91 30.51 -14.82
N ASP A 266 9.80 30.66 -13.82
CA ASP A 266 11.21 30.99 -14.03
C ASP A 266 11.96 29.87 -14.76
N ALA A 267 11.47 28.62 -14.65
CA ALA A 267 11.93 27.47 -15.43
C ALA A 267 11.28 27.34 -16.82
N GLY A 268 10.47 28.31 -17.23
CA GLY A 268 9.90 28.38 -18.58
C GLY A 268 8.47 27.87 -18.72
N ALA A 269 7.73 27.65 -17.62
CA ALA A 269 6.32 27.28 -17.71
C ALA A 269 5.50 28.36 -18.44
N ASN A 270 4.69 27.95 -19.42
CA ASN A 270 3.83 28.85 -20.16
C ASN A 270 2.66 29.35 -19.30
N VAL A 271 2.76 30.60 -18.84
CA VAL A 271 1.74 31.29 -18.04
C VAL A 271 0.38 31.42 -18.73
N ASN A 272 0.32 31.25 -20.06
CA ASN A 272 -0.88 31.38 -20.90
C ASN A 272 -1.34 30.06 -21.52
N VAL A 273 -0.84 28.91 -21.02
CA VAL A 273 -1.33 27.59 -21.46
C VAL A 273 -2.85 27.48 -21.25
N LYS A 274 -3.53 26.71 -22.10
CA LYS A 274 -4.97 26.50 -22.04
C LYS A 274 -5.28 25.03 -21.76
N ASP A 275 -6.22 24.80 -20.85
CA ASP A 275 -6.74 23.46 -20.59
C ASP A 275 -7.80 23.07 -21.65
N ARG A 276 -8.41 21.89 -21.49
CA ARG A 276 -9.44 21.39 -22.41
C ARG A 276 -10.69 22.28 -22.51
N ASN A 277 -10.91 23.16 -21.54
CA ASN A 277 -12.01 24.12 -21.55
C ASN A 277 -11.54 25.54 -21.91
N GLY A 278 -10.30 25.68 -22.40
CA GLY A 278 -9.73 26.98 -22.78
C GLY A 278 -9.38 27.86 -21.58
N LYS A 279 -9.39 27.34 -20.36
CA LYS A 279 -9.03 28.11 -19.16
C LYS A 279 -7.51 28.22 -19.06
N THR A 280 -7.03 29.39 -18.66
CA THR A 280 -5.60 29.64 -18.39
C THR A 280 -5.27 29.49 -16.89
N PRO A 281 -3.99 29.37 -16.48
CA PRO A 281 -3.62 29.35 -15.07
C PRO A 281 -4.18 30.56 -14.30
N LEU A 282 -4.25 31.74 -14.93
CA LEU A 282 -4.84 32.94 -14.36
C LEU A 282 -6.35 32.76 -14.09
N MET A 283 -7.11 32.23 -15.06
CA MET A 283 -8.54 31.96 -14.86
C MET A 283 -8.80 30.96 -13.74
N VAL A 284 -7.98 29.92 -13.66
CA VAL A 284 -8.08 28.89 -12.62
C VAL A 284 -7.75 29.48 -11.23
N ALA A 285 -6.71 30.32 -11.13
CA ALA A 285 -6.35 31.00 -9.88
C ALA A 285 -7.46 31.97 -9.41
N VAL A 286 -8.12 32.68 -10.34
CA VAL A 286 -9.28 33.53 -10.03
C VAL A 286 -10.47 32.71 -9.54
N LEU A 287 -10.77 31.59 -10.18
CA LEU A 287 -11.86 30.71 -9.76
C LEU A 287 -11.71 30.28 -8.29
N ASN A 288 -10.48 29.96 -7.88
CA ASN A 288 -10.14 29.49 -6.53
C ASN A 288 -9.73 30.61 -5.55
N ASN A 289 -9.88 31.87 -5.93
CA ASN A 289 -9.55 33.04 -5.11
C ASN A 289 -8.10 33.08 -4.59
N HIS A 290 -7.12 32.65 -5.40
CA HIS A 290 -5.71 32.76 -5.04
C HIS A 290 -5.17 34.14 -5.41
N GLU A 291 -5.57 35.17 -4.67
CA GLU A 291 -5.31 36.59 -4.98
C GLU A 291 -3.83 36.90 -5.21
N GLU A 292 -2.98 36.38 -4.33
CA GLU A 292 -1.53 36.50 -4.42
C GLU A 292 -0.99 35.85 -5.70
N LEU A 293 -1.43 34.65 -6.04
CA LEU A 293 -1.04 33.98 -7.28
C LEU A 293 -1.56 34.71 -8.52
N VAL A 294 -2.77 35.27 -8.46
CA VAL A 294 -3.34 36.09 -9.55
C VAL A 294 -2.43 37.30 -9.82
N GLN A 295 -2.01 38.00 -8.77
CA GLN A 295 -1.06 39.11 -8.87
C GLN A 295 0.26 38.66 -9.53
N LEU A 296 0.85 37.56 -9.05
CA LEU A 296 2.08 37.00 -9.60
C LEU A 296 1.95 36.64 -11.09
N LEU A 297 0.87 35.95 -11.48
CA LEU A 297 0.63 35.55 -12.86
C LEU A 297 0.50 36.77 -13.78
N LEU A 298 -0.22 37.81 -13.34
CA LEU A 298 -0.34 39.06 -14.09
C LEU A 298 1.02 39.78 -14.21
N ASP A 299 1.84 39.77 -13.17
CA ASP A 299 3.20 40.32 -13.19
C ASP A 299 4.14 39.55 -14.11
N LYS A 300 3.92 38.24 -14.26
CA LYS A 300 4.66 37.35 -15.15
C LYS A 300 4.07 37.28 -16.57
N GLY A 301 3.15 38.18 -16.93
CA GLY A 301 2.66 38.34 -18.31
C GLY A 301 1.47 37.45 -18.68
N ALA A 302 0.68 36.98 -17.70
CA ALA A 302 -0.59 36.32 -18.00
C ALA A 302 -1.56 37.29 -18.71
N ASP A 303 -2.13 36.84 -19.82
CA ASP A 303 -3.04 37.62 -20.65
C ASP A 303 -4.47 37.56 -20.09
N ALA A 304 -4.89 38.67 -19.46
CA ALA A 304 -6.23 38.83 -18.92
C ALA A 304 -7.32 39.05 -19.98
N SER A 305 -6.97 39.16 -21.26
CA SER A 305 -7.92 39.32 -22.37
C SER A 305 -8.45 38.00 -22.92
N VAL A 306 -7.77 36.89 -22.60
CA VAL A 306 -8.16 35.54 -23.05
C VAL A 306 -9.58 35.21 -22.58
N LYS A 307 -10.31 34.51 -23.45
CA LYS A 307 -11.61 33.92 -23.15
C LYS A 307 -11.50 32.40 -23.23
N ASN A 308 -12.22 31.72 -22.34
CA ASN A 308 -12.36 30.27 -22.36
C ASN A 308 -13.36 29.83 -23.45
N GLU A 309 -13.56 28.51 -23.61
CA GLU A 309 -14.47 27.96 -24.63
C GLU A 309 -15.94 28.40 -24.47
N PHE A 310 -16.31 28.94 -23.31
CA PHE A 310 -17.64 29.49 -23.04
C PHE A 310 -17.73 31.01 -23.30
N GLY A 311 -16.69 31.60 -23.88
CA GLY A 311 -16.61 33.04 -24.15
C GLY A 311 -16.39 33.91 -22.89
N LYS A 312 -16.12 33.29 -21.74
CA LYS A 312 -15.94 33.99 -20.46
C LYS A 312 -14.48 34.37 -20.26
N GLY A 313 -14.23 35.65 -19.99
CA GLY A 313 -12.91 36.18 -19.62
C GLY A 313 -12.69 36.19 -18.11
N VAL A 314 -11.44 36.43 -17.68
CA VAL A 314 -11.06 36.37 -16.25
C VAL A 314 -11.88 37.34 -15.36
N LEU A 315 -12.15 38.56 -15.83
CA LEU A 315 -12.93 39.54 -15.06
C LEU A 315 -14.40 39.13 -14.89
N GLU A 316 -14.98 38.50 -15.91
CA GLU A 316 -16.35 38.00 -15.83
C GLU A 316 -16.43 36.82 -14.86
N MET A 317 -15.45 35.91 -14.90
CA MET A 317 -15.33 34.83 -13.92
C MET A 317 -15.20 35.39 -12.50
N ALA A 318 -14.33 36.37 -12.28
CA ALA A 318 -14.17 37.01 -10.96
C ALA A 318 -15.50 37.57 -10.42
N ARG A 319 -16.34 38.17 -11.28
CA ARG A 319 -17.67 38.68 -10.92
C ARG A 319 -18.68 37.57 -10.61
N VAL A 320 -18.74 36.52 -11.44
CA VAL A 320 -19.67 35.39 -11.24
C VAL A 320 -19.40 34.67 -9.92
N PHE A 321 -18.14 34.56 -9.51
CA PHE A 321 -17.74 33.89 -8.27
C PHE A 321 -17.49 34.83 -7.09
N ASP A 322 -17.89 36.11 -7.21
CA ASP A 322 -17.81 37.14 -6.16
C ASP A 322 -16.40 37.34 -5.56
N ARG A 323 -15.38 37.45 -6.43
CA ARG A 323 -13.97 37.62 -6.04
C ARG A 323 -13.60 39.11 -5.94
N GLN A 324 -14.16 39.83 -4.96
CA GLN A 324 -14.10 41.29 -4.87
C GLN A 324 -12.68 41.89 -4.92
N SER A 325 -11.71 41.32 -4.18
CA SER A 325 -10.31 41.77 -4.23
C SER A 325 -9.70 41.63 -5.62
N VAL A 326 -9.96 40.48 -6.28
CA VAL A 326 -9.49 40.20 -7.63
C VAL A 326 -10.16 41.10 -8.67
N ILE A 327 -11.47 41.36 -8.55
CA ILE A 327 -12.18 42.31 -9.43
C ILE A 327 -11.52 43.68 -9.36
N SER A 328 -11.26 44.15 -8.13
CA SER A 328 -10.62 45.44 -7.88
C SER A 328 -9.23 45.51 -8.50
N LEU A 329 -8.43 44.46 -8.31
CA LEU A 329 -7.09 44.32 -8.89
C LEU A 329 -7.11 44.35 -10.42
N LEU A 330 -8.00 43.58 -11.05
CA LEU A 330 -8.11 43.49 -12.51
C LEU A 330 -8.58 44.81 -13.12
N GLU A 331 -9.55 45.49 -12.51
CA GLU A 331 -10.03 46.81 -12.96
C GLU A 331 -8.94 47.88 -12.82
N GLU A 332 -8.15 47.86 -11.73
CA GLU A 332 -7.04 48.80 -11.55
C GLU A 332 -5.98 48.63 -12.64
N ARG A 333 -5.57 47.40 -12.95
CA ARG A 333 -4.62 47.14 -14.03
C ARG A 333 -5.16 47.55 -15.40
N LYS A 334 -6.44 47.27 -15.67
CA LYS A 334 -7.09 47.66 -16.93
C LYS A 334 -7.09 49.18 -17.10
N LYS A 335 -7.28 49.97 -16.03
CA LYS A 335 -7.17 51.43 -16.07
C LYS A 335 -5.74 51.88 -16.38
N LYS A 336 -4.73 51.26 -15.76
CA LYS A 336 -3.30 51.58 -16.00
C LYS A 336 -2.84 51.27 -17.44
N GLN A 337 -3.42 50.26 -18.08
CA GLN A 337 -3.09 49.88 -19.47
C GLN A 337 -3.80 50.70 -20.55
N ARG A 338 -4.78 51.57 -20.20
CA ARG A 338 -5.37 52.49 -21.19
C ARG A 338 -4.35 53.60 -21.52
N PRO A 339 -4.04 53.84 -22.81
CA PRO A 339 -3.16 54.95 -23.16
C PRO A 339 -3.74 56.26 -22.64
N LYS A 340 -2.92 57.07 -21.97
CA LYS A 340 -3.27 58.46 -21.64
C LYS A 340 -3.62 59.13 -22.96
N LYS A 341 -4.88 59.50 -23.16
CA LYS A 341 -5.27 60.32 -24.31
C LYS A 341 -4.37 61.55 -24.29
N SER A 342 -3.47 61.66 -25.26
CA SER A 342 -2.76 62.90 -25.52
C SER A 342 -3.83 63.94 -25.87
N CYS A 343 -4.08 64.89 -24.97
CA CYS A 343 -4.75 66.13 -25.34
C CYS A 343 -3.89 66.77 -26.43
N VAL A 344 -4.35 66.69 -27.66
CA VAL A 344 -3.91 67.60 -28.72
C VAL A 344 -4.72 68.86 -28.49
N CYS A 345 -4.06 69.88 -27.97
CA CYS A 345 -4.57 71.24 -27.86
C CYS A 345 -4.67 71.89 -29.25
#